data_AF-A0A6C0CTW6-F1
#
_entry.id   AF-A0A6C0CTW6-F1
#
_cell.length_a   1.000
_cell.length_b   1.000
_cell.length_c   1.000
_cell.angle_alpha   90.00
_cell.angle_beta   90.00
_cell.angle_gamma   90.00
#
_symmetry.space_group_name_H-M   'P 1'
#
loop_
_entity.id
_entity.type
_entity.pdbx_description
1 polymer ?
#
loop_
_entity_poly.entity_id
_entity_poly.type
_entity_poly.pdbx_seq_one_letter_code
_entity_poly.pdbx_strand_id
1 'polypeptide(L)'
;MVGFIKKLKRFFCDDPKASNKNHPVRSYISSHPSRESFQTSYLYVVLPYFNYCKYKSRTKLFLEFIKRIQSNRTIRIIIVEGTPKGMPFDLPTFSDKIFLHIKVELSDRIWIKENLINLAIKNLPKEWYYVAWIDADLTFLNEHWIDETIKQLKQDDIVQLFDSAMNLGPNGETLKIDKGFVYQYLKSGHEYIKTYKYGFWHPGYAWACNRFAYEKMGKLIDFGILGSGDHHMALAWIGKVECSHPGNIHLDYMIALKDFQDRCKNIKLGYIPGTILHHYHGSIADRRYQERWQILTKNQYSPIKDIAYKENGLLYLTEKGKRFQEPIDDYFRGRREDQV
;
A
#
# COMPACT_ATOMS: atom_id res chain seq x y z
N MET A 1 38.77 11.58 -63.49
CA MET A 1 38.89 12.85 -64.22
C MET A 1 38.30 13.93 -63.32
N VAL A 2 39.12 14.60 -62.49
CA VAL A 2 39.49 16.04 -62.60
C VAL A 2 38.26 16.94 -62.78
N GLY A 3 37.96 18.01 -62.04
CA GLY A 3 38.59 18.83 -61.01
C GLY A 3 37.63 20.02 -60.77
N PHE A 4 37.47 20.51 -59.54
CA PHE A 4 38.07 21.76 -59.05
C PHE A 4 37.43 23.07 -59.56
N ILE A 5 36.76 23.84 -58.67
CA ILE A 5 37.02 25.28 -58.46
C ILE A 5 36.83 25.63 -56.97
N LYS A 6 37.96 26.03 -56.33
CA LYS A 6 38.08 26.83 -55.09
C LYS A 6 37.84 28.32 -55.45
N LYS A 7 37.50 29.28 -54.59
CA LYS A 7 38.26 29.84 -53.44
C LYS A 7 37.51 31.16 -53.07
N LEU A 8 37.40 31.58 -51.80
CA LEU A 8 38.31 32.58 -51.22
C LEU A 8 38.15 32.68 -49.68
N LYS A 9 39.31 32.66 -49.01
CA LYS A 9 39.60 33.13 -47.63
C LYS A 9 39.66 34.69 -47.67
N ARG A 10 39.69 35.53 -46.62
CA ARG A 10 40.13 35.45 -45.20
C ARG A 10 39.85 36.83 -44.52
N PHE A 11 40.11 36.91 -43.20
CA PHE A 11 40.34 38.07 -42.29
C PHE A 11 39.15 38.37 -41.34
N PHE A 12 39.27 38.57 -40.02
CA PHE A 12 40.35 38.70 -39.02
C PHE A 12 39.80 38.41 -37.59
N CYS A 13 40.72 38.09 -36.65
CA CYS A 13 40.76 38.07 -35.17
C CYS A 13 39.54 38.29 -34.23
N ASP A 14 39.52 37.43 -33.19
CA ASP A 14 39.30 37.59 -31.73
C ASP A 14 38.70 38.88 -31.13
N ASP A 15 37.66 38.74 -30.28
CA ASP A 15 37.66 39.15 -28.85
C ASP A 15 36.41 38.56 -28.11
N PRO A 16 36.51 37.99 -26.89
CA PRO A 16 35.41 37.38 -26.17
C PRO A 16 34.87 38.30 -25.07
N LYS A 17 33.62 38.76 -25.19
CA LYS A 17 32.85 39.36 -24.07
C LYS A 17 31.36 39.47 -24.43
N ALA A 18 30.56 38.55 -23.91
CA ALA A 18 29.11 38.76 -23.78
C ALA A 18 28.55 37.94 -22.59
N SER A 19 28.63 38.58 -21.42
CA SER A 19 27.80 38.44 -20.22
C SER A 19 26.93 37.18 -20.06
N ASN A 20 27.39 36.34 -19.14
CA ASN A 20 26.63 35.31 -18.46
C ASN A 20 25.59 35.99 -17.53
N LYS A 21 24.30 36.03 -17.92
CA LYS A 21 23.21 36.44 -17.02
C LYS A 21 22.67 35.21 -16.31
N ASN A 22 23.26 34.92 -15.15
CA ASN A 22 22.72 33.97 -14.17
C ASN A 22 21.36 34.47 -13.69
N HIS A 23 20.28 33.79 -14.10
CA HIS A 23 19.03 33.83 -13.36
C HIS A 23 19.16 32.90 -12.15
N PRO A 24 18.99 33.40 -10.91
CA PRO A 24 19.02 32.54 -9.75
C PRO A 24 17.76 31.67 -9.77
N VAL A 25 17.93 30.38 -10.03
CA VAL A 25 16.93 29.37 -9.68
C VAL A 25 16.83 29.40 -8.16
N ARG A 26 15.76 30.02 -7.64
CA ARG A 26 15.40 29.88 -6.22
C ARG A 26 15.09 28.40 -5.98
N SER A 27 16.08 27.66 -5.50
CA SER A 27 15.87 26.38 -4.85
C SER A 27 15.07 26.65 -3.58
N TYR A 28 13.76 26.44 -3.64
CA TYR A 28 12.97 26.27 -2.43
C TYR A 28 13.42 24.95 -1.80
N ILE A 29 14.46 25.02 -0.97
CA ILE A 29 14.77 23.96 -0.02
C ILE A 29 13.59 23.97 0.96
N SER A 30 12.61 23.11 0.70
CA SER A 30 11.64 22.71 1.70
C SER A 30 12.44 22.06 2.83
N SER A 31 12.72 22.83 3.88
CA SER A 31 13.34 22.34 5.10
C SER A 31 12.33 21.42 5.78
N HIS A 32 12.31 20.15 5.37
CA HIS A 32 11.64 19.13 6.14
C HIS A 32 12.34 19.09 7.50
N PRO A 33 11.58 19.18 8.62
CA PRO A 33 12.19 19.08 9.93
C PRO A 33 12.99 17.79 10.03
N SER A 34 14.16 17.85 10.68
CA SER A 34 14.97 16.64 10.88
C SER A 34 14.13 15.57 11.58
N ARG A 35 14.38 14.28 11.30
CA ARG A 35 13.61 13.17 11.89
C ARG A 35 13.56 13.21 13.43
N GLU A 36 14.50 13.91 14.06
CA GLU A 36 14.63 14.08 15.50
C GLU A 36 13.71 15.17 16.11
N SER A 37 13.16 16.10 15.32
CA SER A 37 12.38 17.22 15.85
C SER A 37 10.87 16.94 16.01
N PHE A 38 10.38 15.78 15.59
CA PHE A 38 8.96 15.42 15.74
C PHE A 38 8.68 14.79 17.11
N GLN A 39 7.96 15.52 17.95
CA GLN A 39 7.60 15.17 19.34
C GLN A 39 6.39 14.23 19.49
N THR A 40 5.77 13.75 18.41
CA THR A 40 4.59 12.88 18.54
C THR A 40 5.01 11.49 19.01
N SER A 41 4.53 11.08 20.18
CA SER A 41 4.72 9.76 20.78
C SER A 41 3.72 8.71 20.26
N TYR A 42 2.76 9.09 19.43
CA TYR A 42 1.69 8.20 18.99
C TYR A 42 1.99 7.50 17.67
N LEU A 43 1.66 6.22 17.61
CA LEU A 43 1.49 5.49 16.36
C LEU A 43 -0.01 5.49 15.99
N TYR A 44 -0.36 6.12 14.88
CA TYR A 44 -1.72 6.09 14.36
C TYR A 44 -1.95 4.76 13.63
N VAL A 45 -2.81 3.89 14.16
CA VAL A 45 -3.05 2.54 13.61
C VAL A 45 -4.37 2.53 12.85
N VAL A 46 -4.28 2.49 11.52
CA VAL A 46 -5.41 2.45 10.61
C VAL A 46 -5.85 1.01 10.35
N LEU A 47 -7.12 0.73 10.63
CA LEU A 47 -7.77 -0.56 10.43
C LEU A 47 -8.89 -0.41 9.39
N PRO A 48 -8.65 -0.80 8.13
CA PRO A 48 -9.66 -0.78 7.09
C PRO A 48 -10.63 -1.95 7.24
N TYR A 49 -11.94 -1.67 7.14
CA TYR A 49 -12.99 -2.68 7.15
C TYR A 49 -13.98 -2.47 6.01
N PHE A 50 -14.26 -3.54 5.27
CA PHE A 50 -15.39 -3.67 4.36
C PHE A 50 -15.75 -5.15 4.26
N ASN A 51 -17.03 -5.49 4.08
CA ASN A 51 -17.49 -6.88 4.07
C ASN A 51 -18.74 -7.04 3.19
N TYR A 52 -18.54 -7.08 1.87
CA TYR A 52 -19.65 -7.12 0.91
C TYR A 52 -20.50 -8.39 1.02
N CYS A 53 -19.89 -9.50 1.43
CA CYS A 53 -20.53 -10.81 1.54
C CYS A 53 -21.01 -11.14 2.96
N LYS A 54 -20.86 -10.22 3.92
CA LYS A 54 -21.25 -10.39 5.34
C LYS A 54 -20.65 -11.64 6.00
N TYR A 55 -19.41 -11.97 5.67
CA TYR A 55 -18.69 -13.07 6.31
C TYR A 55 -18.49 -12.80 7.80
N LYS A 56 -18.90 -13.73 8.65
CA LYS A 56 -18.89 -13.59 10.12
C LYS A 56 -17.47 -13.62 10.67
N SER A 57 -16.60 -14.43 10.07
CA SER A 57 -15.18 -14.53 10.43
C SER A 57 -14.49 -13.17 10.39
N ARG A 58 -14.74 -12.38 9.34
CA ARG A 58 -14.15 -11.04 9.17
C ARG A 58 -14.53 -10.09 10.30
N THR A 59 -15.81 -10.01 10.67
CA THR A 59 -16.27 -9.17 11.79
C THR A 59 -15.70 -9.67 13.11
N LYS A 60 -15.72 -10.98 13.35
CA LYS A 60 -15.20 -11.61 14.57
C LYS A 60 -13.71 -11.28 14.77
N LEU A 61 -12.87 -11.59 13.79
CA LEU A 61 -11.43 -11.37 13.86
C LEU A 61 -11.10 -9.89 14.05
N PHE A 62 -11.83 -9.00 13.35
CA PHE A 62 -11.64 -7.55 13.48
C PHE A 62 -11.91 -7.05 14.91
N LEU A 63 -13.01 -7.47 15.52
CA LEU A 63 -13.36 -7.10 16.89
C LEU A 63 -12.37 -7.69 17.91
N GLU A 64 -11.92 -8.92 17.69
CA GLU A 64 -10.90 -9.56 18.52
C GLU A 64 -9.55 -8.83 18.45
N PHE A 65 -9.14 -8.39 17.25
CA PHE A 65 -7.92 -7.58 17.08
C PHE A 65 -8.00 -6.27 17.84
N ILE A 66 -9.11 -5.53 17.68
CA ILE A 66 -9.35 -4.30 18.45
C ILE A 66 -9.27 -4.58 19.95
N LYS A 67 -9.92 -5.66 20.43
CA LYS A 67 -9.91 -6.03 21.85
C LYS A 67 -8.49 -6.22 22.38
N ARG A 68 -7.58 -6.78 21.59
CA ARG A 68 -6.16 -6.98 21.95
C ARG A 68 -5.37 -5.68 22.05
N ILE A 69 -5.64 -4.68 21.19
CA ILE A 69 -4.79 -3.48 21.10
C ILE A 69 -5.38 -2.23 21.77
N GLN A 70 -6.69 -2.14 21.98
CA GLN A 70 -7.39 -0.93 22.44
C GLN A 70 -7.00 -0.41 23.84
N SER A 71 -6.31 -1.21 24.65
CA SER A 71 -5.81 -0.78 25.96
C SER A 71 -4.46 -0.06 25.88
N ASN A 72 -3.75 -0.15 24.75
CA ASN A 72 -2.45 0.46 24.59
C ASN A 72 -2.57 1.99 24.44
N ARG A 73 -1.83 2.73 25.27
CA ARG A 73 -1.88 4.20 25.34
C ARG A 73 -0.95 4.90 24.34
N THR A 74 -0.06 4.17 23.70
CA THR A 74 0.91 4.66 22.71
C THR A 74 0.33 4.66 21.29
N ILE A 75 -0.79 3.96 21.06
CA ILE A 75 -1.48 3.96 19.76
C ILE A 75 -2.73 4.83 19.77
N ARG A 76 -3.06 5.34 18.59
CA ARG A 76 -4.37 5.93 18.29
C ARG A 76 -5.01 5.07 17.22
N ILE A 77 -6.10 4.37 17.56
CA ILE A 77 -6.76 3.45 16.63
C ILE A 77 -7.75 4.23 15.75
N ILE A 78 -7.61 4.08 14.44
CA ILE A 78 -8.48 4.66 13.42
C ILE A 78 -9.15 3.52 12.68
N ILE A 79 -10.47 3.47 12.74
CA ILE A 79 -11.27 2.51 12.00
C ILE A 79 -11.86 3.25 10.82
N VAL A 80 -11.71 2.68 9.63
CA VAL A 80 -12.37 3.18 8.43
C VAL A 80 -13.22 2.07 7.83
N GLU A 81 -14.53 2.25 7.93
CA GLU A 81 -15.53 1.24 7.63
C GLU A 81 -16.31 1.64 6.38
N GLY A 82 -16.25 0.80 5.35
CA GLY A 82 -16.98 0.97 4.10
C GLY A 82 -18.10 -0.06 3.93
N THR A 83 -19.31 0.41 3.63
CA THR A 83 -20.48 -0.43 3.30
C THR A 83 -21.11 0.03 1.99
N PRO A 84 -21.74 -0.84 1.19
CA PRO A 84 -22.49 -0.38 0.01
C PRO A 84 -23.54 0.66 0.38
N LYS A 85 -23.78 1.65 -0.49
CA LYS A 85 -24.78 2.70 -0.27
C LYS A 85 -26.13 2.12 0.16
N GLY A 86 -26.71 2.64 1.24
CA GLY A 86 -28.00 2.19 1.77
C GLY A 86 -27.97 0.87 2.56
N MET A 87 -26.79 0.26 2.74
CA MET A 87 -26.62 -0.92 3.62
C MET A 87 -26.18 -0.50 5.02
N PRO A 88 -26.52 -1.28 6.06
CA PRO A 88 -26.02 -1.01 7.40
C PRO A 88 -24.50 -1.22 7.49
N PHE A 89 -23.88 -0.48 8.42
CA PHE A 89 -22.52 -0.71 8.90
C PHE A 89 -22.51 -1.96 9.79
N ASP A 90 -21.45 -2.76 9.71
CA ASP A 90 -21.31 -4.03 10.44
C ASP A 90 -20.74 -3.83 11.83
N LEU A 91 -19.86 -2.84 11.99
CA LEU A 91 -19.14 -2.64 13.24
C LEU A 91 -20.00 -1.86 14.23
N PRO A 92 -19.94 -2.23 15.53
CA PRO A 92 -20.66 -1.51 16.57
C PRO A 92 -20.14 -0.08 16.70
N THR A 93 -20.89 0.75 17.41
CA THR A 93 -20.32 1.98 17.96
C THR A 93 -19.27 1.61 19.00
N PHE A 94 -18.04 2.08 18.81
CA PHE A 94 -16.96 1.84 19.75
C PHE A 94 -16.96 2.85 20.90
N SER A 95 -16.35 2.47 22.03
CA SER A 95 -16.11 3.38 23.15
C SER A 95 -15.01 4.40 22.85
N ASP A 96 -14.78 5.32 23.79
CA ASP A 96 -13.76 6.38 23.75
C ASP A 96 -12.30 5.89 23.57
N LYS A 97 -12.09 4.57 23.55
CA LYS A 97 -10.78 3.94 23.28
C LYS A 97 -10.39 3.98 21.79
N ILE A 98 -11.35 4.17 20.89
CA ILE A 98 -11.09 4.36 19.47
C ILE A 98 -10.94 5.86 19.20
N PHE A 99 -9.82 6.24 18.59
CA PHE A 99 -9.52 7.64 18.32
C PHE A 99 -10.44 8.22 17.25
N LEU A 100 -10.72 7.45 16.20
CA LEU A 100 -11.60 7.86 15.11
C LEU A 100 -12.26 6.65 14.45
N HIS A 101 -13.58 6.71 14.24
CA HIS A 101 -14.33 5.73 13.44
C HIS A 101 -15.00 6.44 12.27
N ILE A 102 -14.39 6.31 11.09
CA ILE A 102 -14.88 6.89 9.83
C ILE A 102 -15.80 5.87 9.18
N LYS A 103 -17.05 6.27 8.91
CA LYS A 103 -18.06 5.45 8.24
C LYS A 103 -18.35 6.02 6.86
N VAL A 104 -18.23 5.21 5.82
CA VAL A 104 -18.44 5.64 4.43
C VAL A 104 -19.35 4.72 3.63
N GLU A 105 -20.18 5.33 2.78
CA GLU A 105 -20.99 4.64 1.79
C GLU A 105 -20.24 4.50 0.46
N LEU A 106 -20.13 3.27 -0.01
CA LEU A 106 -19.43 2.89 -1.22
C LEU A 106 -20.40 2.81 -2.39
N SER A 107 -20.01 3.42 -3.51
CA SER A 107 -20.79 3.37 -4.76
C SER A 107 -20.74 2.01 -5.44
N ASP A 108 -19.63 1.30 -5.28
CA ASP A 108 -19.33 0.06 -5.98
C ASP A 108 -18.70 -0.96 -5.03
N ARG A 109 -18.90 -2.24 -5.34
CA ARG A 109 -18.27 -3.35 -4.64
C ARG A 109 -16.93 -3.66 -5.30
N ILE A 110 -15.92 -2.85 -5.01
CA ILE A 110 -14.55 -3.02 -5.51
C ILE A 110 -13.60 -3.29 -4.34
N TRP A 111 -12.43 -3.86 -4.60
CA TRP A 111 -11.40 -3.93 -3.56
C TRP A 111 -10.96 -2.51 -3.18
N ILE A 112 -11.34 -2.08 -1.98
CA ILE A 112 -11.27 -0.67 -1.56
C ILE A 112 -10.29 -0.45 -0.40
N LYS A 113 -9.59 -1.49 0.07
CA LYS A 113 -8.74 -1.48 1.28
C LYS A 113 -7.78 -0.27 1.30
N GLU A 114 -6.94 -0.11 0.29
CA GLU A 114 -5.94 0.95 0.24
C GLU A 114 -6.57 2.35 0.06
N ASN A 115 -7.72 2.45 -0.61
CA ASN A 115 -8.46 3.71 -0.70
C ASN A 115 -9.04 4.14 0.66
N LEU A 116 -9.58 3.19 1.44
CA LEU A 116 -10.03 3.45 2.80
C LEU A 116 -8.86 3.87 3.70
N ILE A 117 -7.70 3.21 3.58
CA ILE A 117 -6.49 3.61 4.33
C ILE A 117 -6.10 5.05 3.96
N ASN A 118 -6.05 5.39 2.67
CA ASN A 118 -5.75 6.75 2.22
C ASN A 118 -6.75 7.78 2.77
N LEU A 119 -8.05 7.45 2.77
CA LEU A 119 -9.08 8.29 3.35
C LEU A 119 -8.86 8.52 4.86
N ALA A 120 -8.52 7.46 5.61
CA ALA A 120 -8.23 7.56 7.03
C ALA A 120 -7.02 8.47 7.30
N ILE A 121 -5.94 8.30 6.54
CA ILE A 121 -4.71 9.11 6.69
C ILE A 121 -4.98 10.59 6.39
N LYS A 122 -5.79 10.88 5.37
CA LYS A 122 -6.22 12.25 5.03
C LYS A 122 -7.00 12.95 6.17
N ASN A 123 -7.64 12.18 7.05
CA ASN A 123 -8.41 12.67 8.19
C ASN A 123 -7.62 12.67 9.52
N LEU A 124 -6.33 12.33 9.50
CA LEU A 124 -5.49 12.42 10.69
C LEU A 124 -5.19 13.89 11.07
N PRO A 125 -4.90 14.17 12.35
CA PRO A 125 -4.48 15.49 12.80
C PRO A 125 -3.25 15.98 12.03
N LYS A 126 -3.14 17.29 11.77
CA LYS A 126 -2.06 17.87 10.96
C LYS A 126 -0.66 17.60 11.50
N GLU A 127 -0.53 17.19 12.75
CA GLU A 127 0.71 16.89 13.45
C GLU A 127 1.09 15.40 13.46
N TRP A 128 0.30 14.52 12.81
CA TRP A 128 0.65 13.10 12.72
C TRP A 128 2.02 12.91 12.07
N TYR A 129 2.76 11.88 12.53
CA TYR A 129 4.08 11.56 11.99
C TYR A 129 4.33 10.07 11.75
N TYR A 130 3.83 9.18 12.60
CA TYR A 130 3.94 7.73 12.40
C TYR A 130 2.55 7.14 12.18
N VAL A 131 2.39 6.38 11.09
CA VAL A 131 1.14 5.69 10.78
C VAL A 131 1.41 4.24 10.43
N ALA A 132 0.58 3.33 10.95
CA ALA A 132 0.52 1.93 10.58
C ALA A 132 -0.81 1.63 9.89
N TRP A 133 -0.81 0.69 8.94
CA TRP A 133 -2.03 0.06 8.43
C TRP A 133 -1.89 -1.45 8.57
N ILE A 134 -2.89 -2.06 9.19
CA ILE A 134 -2.80 -3.43 9.69
C ILE A 134 -4.06 -4.20 9.31
N ASP A 135 -3.87 -5.42 8.80
CA ASP A 135 -4.94 -6.39 8.65
C ASP A 135 -5.40 -6.89 10.03
N ALA A 136 -6.70 -6.83 10.29
CA ALA A 136 -7.24 -7.12 11.61
C ALA A 136 -7.46 -8.63 11.87
N ASP A 137 -6.98 -9.49 10.98
CA ASP A 137 -6.96 -10.96 11.11
C ASP A 137 -5.62 -11.46 11.70
N LEU A 138 -4.89 -10.58 12.40
CA LEU A 138 -3.56 -10.87 12.92
C LEU A 138 -3.52 -10.99 14.46
N THR A 139 -2.49 -11.67 14.96
CA THR A 139 -1.99 -11.52 16.33
C THR A 139 -0.48 -11.30 16.27
N PHE A 140 0.02 -10.22 16.87
CA PHE A 140 1.46 -10.03 17.09
C PHE A 140 1.89 -10.85 18.29
N LEU A 141 2.88 -11.74 18.12
CA LEU A 141 3.49 -12.46 19.25
C LEU A 141 4.54 -11.61 19.99
N ASN A 142 5.10 -10.61 19.31
CA ASN A 142 5.96 -9.63 19.93
C ASN A 142 5.10 -8.58 20.65
N GLU A 143 5.08 -8.58 21.98
CA GLU A 143 4.32 -7.62 22.79
C GLU A 143 4.86 -6.18 22.68
N HIS A 144 6.12 -6.02 22.26
CA HIS A 144 6.79 -4.73 22.09
C HIS A 144 6.71 -4.17 20.67
N TRP A 145 5.88 -4.77 19.79
CA TRP A 145 5.81 -4.39 18.37
C TRP A 145 5.56 -2.89 18.16
N ILE A 146 4.81 -2.23 19.06
CA ILE A 146 4.49 -0.79 18.96
C ILE A 146 5.73 0.06 19.19
N ASP A 147 6.43 -0.17 20.30
CA ASP A 147 7.61 0.60 20.67
C ASP A 147 8.77 0.34 19.69
N GLU A 148 8.93 -0.91 19.26
CA GLU A 148 9.90 -1.29 18.24
C GLU A 148 9.57 -0.66 16.88
N THR A 149 8.29 -0.58 16.48
CA THR A 149 7.86 0.11 15.26
C THR A 149 8.27 1.58 15.30
N ILE A 150 7.93 2.28 16.38
CA ILE A 150 8.28 3.70 16.55
C ILE A 150 9.80 3.88 16.54
N LYS A 151 10.54 3.01 17.23
CA LYS A 151 12.01 3.03 17.23
C LYS A 151 12.58 2.82 15.83
N GLN A 152 12.06 1.85 15.06
CA GLN A 152 12.53 1.55 13.71
C GLN A 152 12.22 2.68 12.74
N LEU A 153 11.04 3.32 12.84
CA LEU A 153 10.63 4.46 11.99
C LEU A 153 11.46 5.73 12.20
N LYS A 154 12.28 5.80 13.25
CA LYS A 154 13.31 6.85 13.38
C LYS A 154 14.46 6.64 12.38
N GLN A 155 14.75 5.39 12.05
CA GLN A 155 15.87 4.98 11.18
C GLN A 155 15.42 4.71 9.73
N ASP A 156 14.23 4.14 9.57
CA ASP A 156 13.65 3.77 8.28
C ASP A 156 12.40 4.58 7.95
N ASP A 157 12.07 4.62 6.66
CA ASP A 157 10.93 5.37 6.15
C ASP A 157 9.64 4.55 6.15
N ILE A 158 9.78 3.25 5.84
CA ILE A 158 8.70 2.29 5.79
C ILE A 158 9.16 1.02 6.51
N VAL A 159 8.34 0.49 7.41
CA VAL A 159 8.66 -0.65 8.26
C VAL A 159 7.60 -1.73 8.09
N GLN A 160 8.02 -2.96 7.80
CA GLN A 160 7.15 -4.14 7.88
C GLN A 160 7.10 -4.64 9.33
N LEU A 161 5.90 -4.88 9.86
CA LEU A 161 5.74 -5.07 11.31
C LEU A 161 5.98 -6.52 11.79
N PHE A 162 6.76 -7.29 11.04
CA PHE A 162 7.09 -8.68 11.34
C PHE A 162 8.28 -9.15 10.48
N ASP A 163 8.94 -10.23 10.92
CA ASP A 163 9.89 -10.98 10.10
C ASP A 163 9.33 -12.34 9.62
N SER A 164 8.38 -12.90 10.36
CA SER A 164 7.81 -14.22 10.10
C SER A 164 6.30 -14.18 10.28
N ALA A 165 5.57 -14.92 9.45
CA ALA A 165 4.13 -15.06 9.54
C ALA A 165 3.75 -16.54 9.61
N MET A 166 3.05 -16.93 10.68
CA MET A 166 2.44 -18.25 10.82
C MET A 166 0.99 -18.17 10.34
N ASN A 167 0.71 -18.78 9.19
CA ASN A 167 -0.64 -18.89 8.65
C ASN A 167 -1.35 -20.05 9.34
N LEU A 168 -2.44 -19.75 10.04
CA LEU A 168 -3.19 -20.73 10.80
C LEU A 168 -4.29 -21.39 9.95
N GLY A 169 -4.60 -22.63 10.30
CA GLY A 169 -5.75 -23.38 9.80
C GLY A 169 -6.98 -23.19 10.69
N PRO A 170 -8.12 -23.80 10.31
CA PRO A 170 -9.39 -23.63 10.99
C PRO A 170 -9.39 -24.08 12.46
N ASN A 171 -8.48 -24.97 12.86
CA ASN A 171 -8.35 -25.46 14.24
C ASN A 171 -7.18 -24.78 14.99
N GLY A 172 -6.58 -23.74 14.42
CA GLY A 172 -5.43 -23.04 15.00
C GLY A 172 -4.08 -23.72 14.75
N GLU A 173 -4.05 -24.79 13.97
CA GLU A 173 -2.82 -25.45 13.53
C GLU A 173 -2.02 -24.57 12.56
N THR A 174 -0.69 -24.71 12.54
CA THR A 174 0.14 -23.98 11.57
C THR A 174 0.10 -24.69 10.22
N LEU A 175 -0.43 -24.04 9.19
CA LEU A 175 -0.45 -24.56 7.83
C LEU A 175 0.82 -24.18 7.06
N LYS A 176 1.33 -22.96 7.29
CA LYS A 176 2.48 -22.43 6.53
C LYS A 176 3.19 -21.33 7.31
N ILE A 177 4.51 -21.35 7.25
CA ILE A 177 5.35 -20.24 7.72
C ILE A 177 5.90 -19.48 6.50
N ASP A 178 5.65 -18.19 6.46
CA ASP A 178 6.20 -17.27 5.47
C ASP A 178 7.18 -16.29 6.11
N LYS A 179 8.10 -15.74 5.32
CA LYS A 179 8.99 -14.65 5.74
C LYS A 179 8.49 -13.31 5.21
N GLY A 180 8.65 -12.27 6.01
CA GLY A 180 8.33 -10.89 5.61
C GLY A 180 9.14 -10.48 4.39
N PHE A 181 8.51 -9.73 3.50
CA PHE A 181 9.14 -9.17 2.30
C PHE A 181 10.41 -8.37 2.62
N VAL A 182 10.36 -7.48 3.62
CA VAL A 182 11.52 -6.64 3.96
C VAL A 182 12.62 -7.44 4.64
N TYR A 183 12.25 -8.41 5.50
CA TYR A 183 13.22 -9.36 6.06
C TYR A 183 13.99 -10.08 4.94
N GLN A 184 13.27 -10.62 3.95
CA GLN A 184 13.89 -11.31 2.82
C GLN A 184 14.78 -10.36 2.00
N TYR A 185 14.31 -9.16 1.71
CA TYR A 185 15.08 -8.15 0.98
C TYR A 185 16.41 -7.79 1.66
N LEU A 186 16.39 -7.63 2.99
CA LEU A 186 17.58 -7.18 3.73
C LEU A 186 18.49 -8.31 4.21
N LYS A 187 17.96 -9.53 4.41
CA LYS A 187 18.66 -10.61 5.12
C LYS A 187 18.84 -11.90 4.34
N SER A 188 18.08 -12.15 3.28
CA SER A 188 18.16 -13.43 2.57
C SER A 188 19.46 -13.61 1.76
N GLY A 189 20.11 -12.52 1.37
CA GLY A 189 21.27 -12.56 0.46
C GLY A 189 20.90 -12.91 -0.98
N HIS A 190 19.61 -12.92 -1.33
CA HIS A 190 19.11 -13.27 -2.66
C HIS A 190 18.35 -12.11 -3.31
N GLU A 191 18.47 -11.97 -4.63
CA GLU A 191 17.60 -11.06 -5.39
C GLU A 191 16.16 -11.58 -5.42
N TYR A 192 15.21 -10.65 -5.48
CA TYR A 192 13.83 -11.00 -5.73
C TYR A 192 13.68 -11.66 -7.12
N ILE A 193 13.12 -12.85 -7.13
CA ILE A 193 12.66 -13.53 -8.34
C ILE A 193 11.18 -13.87 -8.18
N LYS A 194 10.42 -13.87 -9.29
CA LYS A 194 8.97 -14.16 -9.27
C LYS A 194 8.65 -15.58 -8.77
N THR A 195 9.62 -16.48 -8.79
CA THR A 195 9.43 -17.89 -8.41
C THR A 195 9.73 -18.11 -6.93
N TYR A 196 9.05 -19.09 -6.33
CA TYR A 196 9.17 -19.41 -4.90
C TYR A 196 10.46 -20.16 -4.52
N LYS A 197 11.45 -20.26 -5.42
CA LYS A 197 12.65 -21.09 -5.25
C LYS A 197 13.42 -20.78 -3.96
N TYR A 198 13.37 -19.53 -3.48
CA TYR A 198 14.05 -19.06 -2.27
C TYR A 198 13.06 -18.64 -1.16
N GLY A 199 11.85 -19.22 -1.18
CA GLY A 199 10.77 -18.89 -0.26
C GLY A 199 9.91 -17.71 -0.75
N PHE A 200 8.69 -17.61 -0.24
CA PHE A 200 7.80 -16.50 -0.56
C PHE A 200 8.18 -15.25 0.25
N TRP A 201 8.33 -14.12 -0.45
CA TRP A 201 8.55 -12.82 0.18
C TRP A 201 7.18 -12.21 0.44
N HIS A 202 6.65 -12.34 1.66
CA HIS A 202 5.26 -11.99 1.94
C HIS A 202 5.05 -10.48 2.07
N PRO A 203 4.31 -9.82 1.15
CA PRO A 203 4.19 -8.36 1.14
C PRO A 203 3.02 -7.83 1.98
N GLY A 204 2.08 -8.67 2.40
CA GLY A 204 0.85 -8.21 3.08
C GLY A 204 0.96 -8.02 4.59
N TYR A 205 -0.20 -8.05 5.25
CA TYR A 205 -0.43 -8.03 6.70
C TYR A 205 -0.30 -6.67 7.38
N ALA A 206 0.92 -6.23 7.68
CA ALA A 206 1.12 -5.10 8.58
C ALA A 206 2.34 -4.26 8.19
N TRP A 207 2.11 -2.97 8.01
CA TRP A 207 3.11 -1.99 7.63
C TRP A 207 2.95 -0.71 8.42
N ALA A 208 4.03 0.04 8.55
CA ALA A 208 4.01 1.41 9.02
C ALA A 208 4.96 2.28 8.19
N CYS A 209 4.72 3.59 8.23
CA CYS A 209 5.60 4.56 7.62
C CYS A 209 5.65 5.85 8.42
N ASN A 210 6.72 6.61 8.22
CA ASN A 210 6.77 7.99 8.67
C ASN A 210 6.08 8.90 7.63
N ARG A 211 5.73 10.11 8.06
CA ARG A 211 5.02 11.06 7.20
C ARG A 211 5.79 11.44 5.94
N PHE A 212 7.10 11.58 6.04
CA PHE A 212 7.96 11.85 4.88
C PHE A 212 7.76 10.78 3.78
N ALA A 213 7.76 9.50 4.16
CA ALA A 213 7.54 8.41 3.23
C ALA A 213 6.14 8.45 2.59
N TYR A 214 5.10 8.73 3.39
CA TYR A 214 3.73 8.83 2.89
C TYR A 214 3.56 9.98 1.89
N GLU A 215 4.04 11.17 2.24
CA GLU A 215 3.97 12.35 1.36
C GLU A 215 4.76 12.12 0.06
N LYS A 216 5.91 11.42 0.16
CA LYS A 216 6.70 11.02 -0.99
C LYS A 216 5.99 10.02 -1.89
N MET A 217 5.30 9.03 -1.33
CA MET A 217 4.43 8.12 -2.09
C MET A 217 3.27 8.88 -2.76
N GLY A 218 2.80 9.96 -2.11
CA GLY A 218 1.62 10.75 -2.45
C GLY A 218 0.34 10.15 -1.86
N LYS A 219 0.21 8.82 -1.98
CA LYS A 219 -0.80 7.98 -1.31
C LYS A 219 -0.42 6.51 -1.52
N LEU A 220 -1.04 5.58 -0.78
CA LEU A 220 -0.92 4.15 -1.08
C LEU A 220 -1.58 3.83 -2.44
N ILE A 221 -1.10 2.78 -3.11
CA ILE A 221 -1.66 2.31 -4.39
C ILE A 221 -3.09 1.80 -4.16
N ASP A 222 -4.07 2.61 -4.57
CA ASP A 222 -5.50 2.31 -4.42
C ASP A 222 -6.24 2.06 -5.73
N PHE A 223 -5.54 2.12 -6.87
CA PHE A 223 -6.13 1.89 -8.19
C PHE A 223 -6.26 0.40 -8.56
N GLY A 224 -5.78 -0.52 -7.70
CA GLY A 224 -5.94 -1.96 -7.86
C GLY A 224 -7.31 -2.45 -7.37
N ILE A 225 -8.35 -2.35 -8.22
CA ILE A 225 -9.75 -2.64 -7.85
C ILE A 225 -10.07 -4.10 -7.49
N LEU A 226 -9.07 -4.99 -7.56
CA LEU A 226 -9.15 -6.40 -7.14
C LEU A 226 -8.02 -6.79 -6.18
N GLY A 227 -7.33 -5.81 -5.58
CA GLY A 227 -6.25 -5.98 -4.60
C GLY A 227 -4.85 -5.94 -5.21
N SER A 228 -3.89 -6.55 -4.50
CA SER A 228 -2.45 -6.57 -4.81
C SER A 228 -1.70 -5.26 -4.51
N GLY A 229 -2.34 -4.28 -3.86
CA GLY A 229 -1.72 -2.99 -3.54
C GLY A 229 -0.43 -3.12 -2.72
N ASP A 230 -0.44 -3.98 -1.70
CA ASP A 230 0.73 -4.35 -0.90
C ASP A 230 1.89 -4.90 -1.74
N HIS A 231 1.60 -5.86 -2.63
CA HIS A 231 2.57 -6.46 -3.54
C HIS A 231 3.17 -5.45 -4.53
N HIS A 232 2.33 -4.57 -5.08
CA HIS A 232 2.76 -3.48 -5.95
C HIS A 232 3.71 -2.52 -5.22
N MET A 233 3.31 -2.07 -4.03
CA MET A 233 4.11 -1.13 -3.23
C MET A 233 5.43 -1.75 -2.79
N ALA A 234 5.42 -2.97 -2.26
CA ALA A 234 6.62 -3.68 -1.80
C ALA A 234 7.67 -3.83 -2.92
N LEU A 235 7.23 -4.23 -4.12
CA LEU A 235 8.13 -4.35 -5.27
C LEU A 235 8.57 -3.00 -5.83
N ALA A 236 7.71 -1.98 -5.80
CA ALA A 236 8.08 -0.62 -6.20
C ALA A 236 9.18 -0.04 -5.31
N TRP A 237 9.11 -0.25 -3.99
CA TRP A 237 10.12 0.27 -3.06
C TRP A 237 11.52 -0.31 -3.29
N ILE A 238 11.63 -1.50 -3.87
CA ILE A 238 12.92 -2.13 -4.23
C ILE A 238 13.26 -1.99 -5.72
N GLY A 239 12.54 -1.16 -6.47
CA GLY A 239 12.83 -0.90 -7.89
C GLY A 239 12.39 -2.02 -8.85
N LYS A 240 11.53 -2.94 -8.41
CA LYS A 240 11.09 -4.13 -9.16
C LYS A 240 9.59 -4.13 -9.45
N VAL A 241 8.93 -2.97 -9.59
CA VAL A 241 7.47 -2.89 -9.78
C VAL A 241 6.96 -3.65 -11.01
N GLU A 242 7.77 -3.77 -12.07
CA GLU A 242 7.45 -4.58 -13.27
C GLU A 242 7.28 -6.07 -12.94
N CYS A 243 7.78 -6.51 -11.78
CA CYS A 243 7.55 -7.87 -11.30
C CYS A 243 6.18 -8.08 -10.64
N SER A 244 5.43 -7.01 -10.38
CA SER A 244 4.20 -7.05 -9.55
C SER A 244 2.91 -7.34 -10.31
N HIS A 245 2.99 -7.48 -11.64
CA HIS A 245 1.83 -7.70 -12.52
C HIS A 245 2.18 -8.68 -13.66
N PRO A 246 1.18 -9.25 -14.35
CA PRO A 246 1.41 -10.03 -15.57
C PRO A 246 1.81 -9.12 -16.74
N GLY A 247 2.54 -9.67 -17.71
CA GLY A 247 3.09 -8.92 -18.84
C GLY A 247 2.04 -8.35 -19.81
N ASN A 248 0.80 -8.85 -19.77
CA ASN A 248 -0.31 -8.41 -20.60
C ASN A 248 -1.29 -7.47 -19.87
N ILE A 249 -0.89 -6.87 -18.74
CA ILE A 249 -1.69 -5.82 -18.09
C ILE A 249 -1.75 -4.57 -18.99
N HIS A 250 -2.81 -3.77 -18.86
CA HIS A 250 -3.00 -2.57 -19.66
C HIS A 250 -1.86 -1.54 -19.43
N LEU A 251 -1.47 -0.82 -20.48
CA LEU A 251 -0.39 0.18 -20.45
C LEU A 251 -0.56 1.23 -19.36
N ASP A 252 -1.76 1.83 -19.26
CA ASP A 252 -2.08 2.82 -18.21
C ASP A 252 -1.81 2.29 -16.78
N TYR A 253 -2.03 1.00 -16.53
CA TYR A 253 -1.73 0.37 -15.24
C TYR A 253 -0.22 0.26 -15.00
N MET A 254 0.54 -0.13 -16.02
CA MET A 254 2.01 -0.20 -15.95
C MET A 254 2.62 1.18 -15.70
N ILE A 255 2.12 2.22 -16.39
CA ILE A 255 2.59 3.60 -16.21
C ILE A 255 2.31 4.06 -14.78
N ALA A 256 1.08 3.89 -14.28
CA ALA A 256 0.72 4.29 -12.92
C ALA A 256 1.60 3.62 -11.84
N LEU A 257 1.96 2.35 -12.05
CA LEU A 257 2.90 1.63 -11.20
C LEU A 257 4.33 2.17 -11.28
N LYS A 258 4.81 2.47 -12.50
CA LYS A 258 6.15 3.02 -12.71
C LYS A 258 6.29 4.40 -12.08
N ASP A 259 5.29 5.25 -12.25
CA ASP A 259 5.23 6.58 -11.64
C ASP A 259 5.29 6.49 -10.12
N PHE A 260 4.60 5.52 -9.52
CA PHE A 260 4.67 5.27 -8.07
C PHE A 260 6.09 4.88 -7.65
N GLN A 261 6.72 3.92 -8.34
CA GLN A 261 8.10 3.53 -8.07
C GLN A 261 9.06 4.71 -8.18
N ASP A 262 8.90 5.56 -9.21
CA ASP A 262 9.78 6.69 -9.44
C ASP A 262 9.68 7.75 -8.33
N ARG A 263 8.49 7.97 -7.77
CA ARG A 263 8.32 8.82 -6.57
C ARG A 263 9.00 8.23 -5.33
N CYS A 264 9.04 6.90 -5.23
CA CYS A 264 9.55 6.17 -4.05
C CYS A 264 11.08 5.99 -4.01
N LYS A 265 11.84 6.53 -4.97
CA LYS A 265 13.31 6.42 -5.00
C LYS A 265 13.93 6.86 -3.68
N ASN A 266 14.89 6.12 -3.14
CA ASN A 266 15.61 6.41 -1.89
C ASN A 266 14.74 6.36 -0.62
N ILE A 267 13.60 5.66 -0.62
CA ILE A 267 12.90 5.28 0.62
C ILE A 267 13.70 4.18 1.31
N LYS A 268 13.93 4.32 2.62
CA LYS A 268 14.58 3.28 3.44
C LYS A 268 13.55 2.29 3.98
N LEU A 269 13.79 1.01 3.77
CA LEU A 269 12.93 -0.07 4.25
C LEU A 269 13.53 -0.70 5.52
N GLY A 270 12.68 -0.93 6.51
CA GLY A 270 12.98 -1.66 7.73
C GLY A 270 11.96 -2.76 8.01
N TYR A 271 12.27 -3.60 8.98
CA TYR A 271 11.30 -4.51 9.59
C TYR A 271 11.57 -4.57 11.09
N ILE A 272 10.57 -4.99 11.87
CA ILE A 272 10.77 -5.34 13.28
C ILE A 272 10.86 -6.86 13.44
N PRO A 273 11.74 -7.37 14.32
CA PRO A 273 11.75 -8.78 14.67
C PRO A 273 10.42 -9.21 15.28
N GLY A 274 9.97 -10.41 14.95
CA GLY A 274 8.76 -10.97 15.55
C GLY A 274 7.90 -11.75 14.57
N THR A 275 7.17 -12.70 15.15
CA THR A 275 6.20 -13.52 14.43
C THR A 275 4.80 -12.95 14.59
N ILE A 276 4.06 -12.89 13.49
CA ILE A 276 2.61 -12.69 13.50
C ILE A 276 1.89 -14.02 13.25
N LEU A 277 0.78 -14.23 13.95
CA LEU A 277 -0.21 -15.24 13.58
C LEU A 277 -1.20 -14.60 12.63
N HIS A 278 -1.44 -15.23 11.50
CA HIS A 278 -2.52 -14.85 10.58
C HIS A 278 -3.63 -15.87 10.70
N HIS A 279 -4.77 -15.43 11.26
CA HIS A 279 -5.90 -16.28 11.58
C HIS A 279 -6.61 -16.77 10.33
N TYR A 280 -7.16 -17.98 10.41
CA TYR A 280 -7.91 -18.57 9.30
C TYR A 280 -9.21 -17.80 9.03
N HIS A 281 -9.45 -17.49 7.75
CA HIS A 281 -10.68 -16.90 7.22
C HIS A 281 -10.98 -17.43 5.81
N GLY A 282 -10.97 -18.75 5.68
CA GLY A 282 -11.16 -19.44 4.42
C GLY A 282 -9.86 -19.87 3.75
N SER A 283 -10.00 -20.81 2.82
CA SER A 283 -8.86 -21.47 2.20
C SER A 283 -8.04 -20.51 1.34
N ILE A 284 -6.72 -20.70 1.26
CA ILE A 284 -5.86 -19.89 0.37
C ILE A 284 -6.27 -20.08 -1.09
N ALA A 285 -6.73 -21.28 -1.47
CA ALA A 285 -7.19 -21.59 -2.82
C ALA A 285 -8.37 -20.70 -3.25
N ASP A 286 -9.32 -20.47 -2.34
CA ASP A 286 -10.51 -19.65 -2.60
C ASP A 286 -10.21 -18.15 -2.65
N ARG A 287 -8.99 -17.71 -2.30
CA ARG A 287 -8.61 -16.27 -2.40
C ARG A 287 -8.47 -15.77 -3.84
N ARG A 288 -8.49 -16.68 -4.83
CA ARG A 288 -8.63 -16.39 -6.28
C ARG A 288 -7.59 -15.38 -6.81
N TYR A 289 -6.36 -15.46 -6.28
CA TYR A 289 -5.27 -14.53 -6.62
C TYR A 289 -4.83 -14.60 -8.08
N GLN A 290 -5.05 -15.72 -8.77
CA GLN A 290 -4.76 -15.82 -10.21
C GLN A 290 -5.93 -15.30 -11.05
N GLU A 291 -7.17 -15.55 -10.62
CA GLU A 291 -8.38 -15.13 -11.35
C GLU A 291 -8.51 -13.61 -11.43
N ARG A 292 -8.10 -12.86 -10.39
CA ARG A 292 -8.12 -11.39 -10.44
C ARG A 292 -7.35 -10.84 -11.64
N TRP A 293 -6.21 -11.43 -11.96
CA TRP A 293 -5.39 -10.98 -13.09
C TRP A 293 -6.09 -11.25 -14.41
N GLN A 294 -6.80 -12.37 -14.52
CA GLN A 294 -7.58 -12.68 -15.71
C GLN A 294 -8.72 -11.68 -15.90
N ILE A 295 -9.41 -11.28 -14.83
CA ILE A 295 -10.47 -10.25 -14.89
C ILE A 295 -9.89 -8.94 -15.43
N LEU A 296 -8.78 -8.45 -14.87
CA LEU A 296 -8.17 -7.18 -15.28
C LEU A 296 -7.62 -7.22 -16.71
N THR A 297 -6.91 -8.30 -17.09
CA THR A 297 -6.23 -8.41 -18.39
C THR A 297 -7.21 -8.69 -19.54
N LYS A 298 -8.19 -9.59 -19.37
CA LYS A 298 -9.20 -9.87 -20.40
C LYS A 298 -10.06 -8.64 -20.70
N ASN A 299 -10.40 -7.86 -19.67
CA ASN A 299 -11.23 -6.67 -19.80
C ASN A 299 -10.44 -5.37 -20.01
N GLN A 300 -9.11 -5.45 -20.19
CA GLN A 300 -8.23 -4.32 -20.47
C GLN A 300 -8.42 -3.16 -19.47
N TYR A 301 -8.31 -3.46 -18.18
CA TYR A 301 -8.50 -2.49 -17.09
C TYR A 301 -7.51 -1.32 -17.17
N SER A 302 -8.02 -0.10 -17.26
CA SER A 302 -7.25 1.14 -17.26
C SER A 302 -7.61 1.97 -16.02
N PRO A 303 -6.66 2.24 -15.09
CA PRO A 303 -6.93 3.02 -13.90
C PRO A 303 -7.21 4.51 -14.18
N ILE A 304 -7.03 4.99 -15.42
CA ILE A 304 -7.35 6.37 -15.81
C ILE A 304 -8.71 6.48 -16.52
N LYS A 305 -9.27 5.37 -17.02
CA LYS A 305 -10.56 5.36 -17.74
C LYS A 305 -11.69 4.71 -16.93
N ASP A 306 -11.36 3.70 -16.14
CA ASP A 306 -12.35 2.80 -15.53
C ASP A 306 -12.72 3.17 -14.10
N ILE A 307 -11.91 4.01 -13.46
CA ILE A 307 -12.15 4.50 -12.11
C ILE A 307 -12.07 6.02 -12.05
N ALA A 308 -12.73 6.58 -11.05
CA ALA A 308 -12.61 7.98 -10.67
C ALA A 308 -12.74 8.13 -9.16
N TYR A 309 -12.45 9.33 -8.65
CA TYR A 309 -12.53 9.64 -7.22
C TYR A 309 -13.60 10.71 -6.99
N LYS A 310 -14.40 10.52 -5.94
CA LYS A 310 -15.30 11.56 -5.44
C LYS A 310 -14.49 12.67 -4.77
N GLU A 311 -15.13 13.80 -4.50
CA GLU A 311 -14.50 14.94 -3.80
C GLU A 311 -13.93 14.55 -2.42
N ASN A 312 -14.62 13.65 -1.71
CA ASN A 312 -14.13 13.12 -0.43
C ASN A 312 -12.96 12.13 -0.57
N GLY A 313 -12.57 11.74 -1.80
CA GLY A 313 -11.47 10.83 -2.08
C GLY A 313 -11.87 9.35 -2.24
N LEU A 314 -13.16 9.01 -2.13
CA LEU A 314 -13.63 7.65 -2.35
C LEU A 314 -13.57 7.26 -3.82
N LEU A 315 -12.98 6.08 -4.08
CA LEU A 315 -12.91 5.47 -5.38
C LEU A 315 -14.28 4.93 -5.82
N TYR A 316 -14.61 5.08 -7.10
CA TYR A 316 -15.80 4.48 -7.73
C TYR A 316 -15.52 4.11 -9.18
N LEU A 317 -16.34 3.22 -9.74
CA LEU A 317 -16.28 2.83 -11.14
C LEU A 317 -16.95 3.91 -12.01
N THR A 318 -16.27 4.36 -13.05
CA THR A 318 -16.88 5.18 -14.10
C THR A 318 -17.90 4.37 -14.89
N GLU A 319 -18.71 5.01 -15.73
CA GLU A 319 -19.62 4.30 -16.66
C GLU A 319 -18.89 3.21 -17.45
N LYS A 320 -17.68 3.50 -17.93
CA LYS A 320 -16.86 2.49 -18.61
C LYS A 320 -16.42 1.36 -17.67
N GLY A 321 -16.07 1.70 -16.44
CA GLY A 321 -15.67 0.75 -15.40
C GLY A 321 -16.79 -0.18 -14.94
N LYS A 322 -18.07 0.16 -15.15
CA LYS A 322 -19.21 -0.67 -14.70
C LYS A 322 -19.20 -2.09 -15.27
N ARG A 323 -18.52 -2.33 -16.40
CA ARG A 323 -18.29 -3.69 -16.93
C ARG A 323 -17.59 -4.65 -15.94
N PHE A 324 -16.90 -4.12 -14.94
CA PHE A 324 -16.24 -4.91 -13.92
C PHE A 324 -17.15 -5.32 -12.75
N GLN A 325 -18.35 -4.74 -12.61
CA GLN A 325 -19.19 -4.97 -11.43
C GLN A 325 -19.51 -6.46 -11.23
N GLU A 326 -20.08 -7.12 -12.23
CA GLU A 326 -20.44 -8.54 -12.14
C GLU A 326 -19.21 -9.46 -11.92
N PRO A 327 -18.11 -9.35 -12.69
CA PRO A 327 -16.90 -10.13 -12.41
C PRO A 327 -16.31 -9.92 -11.02
N ILE A 328 -16.41 -8.70 -10.47
CA ILE A 328 -15.91 -8.41 -9.12
C ILE A 328 -16.85 -8.96 -8.04
N ASP A 329 -18.17 -8.88 -8.25
CA ASP A 329 -19.14 -9.50 -7.35
C ASP A 329 -18.95 -11.03 -7.30
N ASP A 330 -18.69 -11.66 -8.44
CA ASP A 330 -18.32 -13.08 -8.52
C ASP A 330 -17.02 -13.37 -7.78
N TYR A 331 -16.01 -12.52 -7.97
CA TYR A 331 -14.74 -12.62 -7.25
C TYR A 331 -14.97 -12.60 -5.74
N PHE A 332 -15.75 -11.65 -5.21
CA PHE A 332 -16.02 -11.55 -3.78
C PHE A 332 -16.81 -12.74 -3.24
N ARG A 333 -17.91 -13.15 -3.90
CA ARG A 333 -18.69 -14.34 -3.50
C ARG A 333 -17.83 -15.60 -3.51
N GLY A 334 -16.92 -15.69 -4.47
CA GLY A 334 -16.04 -16.82 -4.69
C GLY A 334 -14.94 -17.00 -3.63
N ARG A 335 -14.75 -16.03 -2.71
CA ARG A 335 -13.73 -16.09 -1.64
C ARG A 335 -14.10 -16.99 -0.47
N ARG A 336 -15.40 -17.19 -0.23
CA ARG A 336 -15.95 -18.17 0.72
C ARG A 336 -15.27 -18.14 2.10
N GLU A 337 -15.07 -16.96 2.68
CA GLU A 337 -14.23 -16.77 3.88
C GLU A 337 -14.76 -17.49 5.15
N ASP A 338 -16.04 -17.89 5.16
CA ASP A 338 -16.65 -18.65 6.25
C ASP A 338 -16.72 -20.17 5.98
N GLN A 339 -16.19 -20.68 4.85
CA GLN A 339 -16.13 -22.13 4.62
C GLN A 339 -14.98 -22.75 5.41
N VAL A 340 -15.34 -23.77 6.21
CA VAL A 340 -14.46 -24.58 7.04
C VAL A 340 -14.19 -25.90 6.35
#